data_AF-A0A1H7U0Z6-F1
#
_entry.id   AF-A0A1H7U0Z6-F1
#
_cell.length_a   1.000
_cell.length_b   1.000
_cell.length_c   1.000
_cell.angle_alpha   90.00
_cell.angle_beta   90.00
_cell.angle_gamma   90.00
#
_symmetry.space_group_name_H-M   'P 1'
#
loop_
_entity.id
_entity.type
_entity.pdbx_description
1 polymer ?
#
loop_
_entity_poly.entity_id
_entity_poly.type
_entity_poly.pdbx_seq_one_letter_code
_entity_poly.pdbx_strand_id
1 'polypeptide(L)' 'MPVVFRYKGIRFFFFSNEGNPLEPIHIHAECGDGEAKIWLEPQVAIASSAGYNRKQLSQLMQLVEEHRGEI' A
#
# COMPACT_ATOMS: atom_id res chain seq x y z
N MET A 1 3.38 -5.45 13.73
CA MET A 1 2.69 -5.18 12.47
C MET A 1 2.73 -6.44 11.61
N PRO A 2 1.59 -7.13 11.43
CA PRO A 2 1.52 -8.30 10.57
C PRO A 2 1.62 -7.89 9.10
N VAL A 3 2.32 -8.70 8.30
CA VAL A 3 2.28 -8.61 6.84
C VAL A 3 1.09 -9.43 6.38
N VAL A 4 0.12 -8.79 5.71
CA VAL A 4 -1.11 -9.44 5.25
C VAL A 4 -0.93 -10.12 3.90
N PHE A 5 -0.07 -9.56 3.05
CA PHE A 5 0.16 -10.08 1.70
C PHE A 5 1.62 -9.85 1.27
N ARG A 6 2.15 -10.75 0.44
CA ARG A 6 3.50 -10.65 -0.12
C ARG A 6 3.45 -10.97 -1.60
N TYR A 7 4.05 -10.10 -2.41
CA TYR A 7 4.09 -10.31 -3.86
C TYR A 7 5.40 -9.78 -4.45
N LYS A 8 6.16 -10.64 -5.15
CA LYS A 8 7.43 -10.30 -5.82
C LYS A 8 8.41 -9.48 -4.95
N GLY A 9 8.48 -9.79 -3.66
CA GLY A 9 9.36 -9.09 -2.71
C GLY A 9 8.75 -7.83 -2.07
N ILE A 10 7.57 -7.42 -2.52
CA ILE A 10 6.78 -6.35 -1.89
C ILE A 10 6.02 -6.94 -0.71
N ARG A 11 6.06 -6.26 0.43
CA ARG A 11 5.34 -6.58 1.66
C ARG A 11 4.19 -5.60 1.84
N PHE A 12 3.00 -6.14 2.06
CA PHE A 12 1.79 -5.37 2.30
C PHE A 12 1.35 -5.51 3.76
N PHE A 13 1.04 -4.39 4.40
CA PHE A 13 0.72 -4.35 5.83
C PHE A 13 -0.07 -3.11 6.23
N PHE A 14 -0.72 -3.16 7.38
CA PHE A 14 -1.41 -2.01 7.96
C PHE A 14 -1.05 -1.82 9.44
N PHE A 15 -1.19 -0.59 9.91
CA PHE A 15 -1.14 -0.27 11.33
C PHE A 15 -2.57 -0.10 11.85
N SER A 16 -2.92 -0.79 12.95
CA SER A 16 -4.31 -0.88 13.42
C SER A 16 -4.91 0.44 13.93
N ASN A 17 -4.07 1.44 14.27
CA ASN A 17 -4.49 2.74 14.84
C ASN A 17 -3.63 3.87 14.24
N GLU A 18 -3.59 3.99 12.92
CA GLU A 18 -2.82 5.04 12.24
C GLU A 18 -3.65 6.32 12.05
N GLY A 19 -3.02 7.46 12.34
CA GLY A 19 -3.65 8.78 12.25
C GLY A 19 -4.30 9.28 13.55
N ASN A 20 -4.51 10.59 13.62
CA ASN A 20 -5.38 11.25 14.61
C ASN A 20 -5.98 12.54 14.01
N PRO A 21 -7.26 12.54 13.55
CA PRO A 21 -8.23 11.45 13.59
C PRO A 21 -7.82 10.23 12.77
N LEU A 22 -8.46 9.07 13.02
CA LEU A 22 -8.17 7.83 12.29
C LEU A 22 -8.28 8.03 10.79
N GLU A 23 -7.32 7.50 10.08
CA GLU A 23 -7.25 7.60 8.63
C GLU A 23 -8.23 6.64 7.93
N PRO A 24 -8.62 6.92 6.68
CA PRO A 24 -9.39 6.00 5.84
C PRO A 24 -8.70 4.63 5.68
N ILE A 25 -9.43 3.64 5.18
CA ILE A 25 -8.88 2.30 4.94
C ILE A 25 -7.72 2.39 3.93
N HIS A 26 -6.56 1.90 4.34
CA HIS A 26 -5.33 1.93 3.55
C HIS A 26 -4.41 0.76 3.83
N ILE A 27 -3.47 0.56 2.92
CA ILE A 27 -2.38 -0.38 3.08
C ILE A 27 -1.03 0.29 2.78
N HIS A 28 0.00 -0.16 3.47
CA HIS A 28 1.38 0.16 3.19
C HIS A 28 2.02 -0.94 2.38
N ALA A 29 2.86 -0.55 1.42
CA ALA A 29 3.61 -1.44 0.55
C ALA A 29 5.10 -1.09 0.59
N GLU A 30 5.91 -2.04 1.03
CA GLU A 30 7.36 -1.87 1.21
C GLU A 30 8.13 -2.87 0.34
N CYS A 31 9.16 -2.41 -0.37
CA CYS A 31 10.06 -3.25 -1.17
C CYS A 31 11.44 -2.61 -1.29
N GLY A 32 12.46 -3.23 -0.69
CA GLY A 32 13.82 -2.67 -0.66
C GLY A 32 13.80 -1.32 0.06
N ASP A 33 14.28 -0.27 -0.62
CA ASP A 33 14.27 1.11 -0.12
C ASP A 33 12.99 1.89 -0.48
N GLY A 34 12.01 1.23 -1.11
CA GLY A 34 10.74 1.84 -1.52
C GLY A 34 9.62 1.58 -0.53
N GLU A 35 8.87 2.62 -0.17
CA GLU A 35 7.67 2.53 0.65
C GLU A 35 6.54 3.38 0.03
N ALA A 36 5.30 2.90 0.15
CA ALA A 36 4.13 3.62 -0.32
C ALA A 36 2.93 3.32 0.58
N LYS A 37 2.12 4.34 0.79
CA LYS A 37 0.83 4.25 1.46
C LYS A 37 -0.27 4.46 0.41
N ILE A 38 -1.24 3.55 0.41
CA ILE A 38 -2.27 3.49 -0.63
C ILE A 38 -3.63 3.43 0.05
N TRP A 39 -4.46 4.44 -0.19
CA TRP A 39 -5.88 4.42 0.17
C TRP A 39 -6.58 3.32 -0.62
N LEU A 40 -7.44 2.56 0.03
CA LEU A 40 -8.27 1.52 -0.61
C LEU A 40 -9.70 1.99 -0.81
N GLU A 41 -10.15 3.00 -0.06
CA GLU A 41 -11.48 3.59 -0.18
C GLU A 41 -11.44 5.12 -0.30
N PRO A 42 -12.36 5.73 -1.06
CA PRO A 42 -13.40 5.08 -1.90
C PRO A 42 -12.84 4.43 -3.17
N GLN A 43 -11.61 4.78 -3.56
CA GLN A 43 -10.90 4.27 -4.73
C GLN A 43 -9.43 4.08 -4.39
N VAL A 44 -8.75 3.17 -5.10
CA VAL A 44 -7.33 2.96 -4.88
C VAL A 44 -6.56 4.21 -5.30
N ALA A 45 -5.85 4.82 -4.35
CA ALA A 45 -5.09 6.06 -4.57
C ALA A 45 -3.80 6.10 -3.75
N ILE A 46 -2.74 6.67 -4.31
CA ILE A 46 -1.49 6.88 -3.58
C ILE A 46 -1.70 8.01 -2.57
N ALA A 47 -1.52 7.71 -1.29
CA ALA A 47 -1.51 8.69 -0.21
C ALA A 47 -0.14 9.35 -0.06
N SER A 48 0.91 8.52 -0.08
CA SER A 48 2.31 8.94 -0.04
C SER A 48 3.19 7.86 -0.63
N SER A 49 4.38 8.24 -1.09
CA SER A 49 5.40 7.29 -1.56
C SER A 49 6.79 7.88 -1.45
N ALA A 50 7.76 7.05 -1.06
CA ALA A 50 9.18 7.34 -1.08
C ALA A 50 9.95 6.18 -1.72
N GLY A 51 11.08 6.47 -2.37
CA GLY A 51 11.95 5.46 -2.98
C GLY A 51 11.42 4.79 -4.26
N TYR A 52 10.11 4.81 -4.53
CA TYR A 52 9.54 4.29 -5.78
C TYR A 52 9.61 5.31 -6.94
N ASN A 53 9.97 4.82 -8.13
CA ASN A 53 9.81 5.57 -9.38
C ASN A 53 8.39 5.43 -9.95
N ARG A 54 8.06 6.26 -10.95
CA ARG A 54 6.72 6.29 -11.56
C ARG A 54 6.24 4.95 -12.12
N LYS A 55 7.14 4.14 -12.69
CA LYS A 55 6.80 2.81 -13.24
C LYS A 55 6.46 1.84 -12.11
N GLN A 56 7.25 1.85 -11.04
CA GLN A 56 6.99 1.03 -9.85
C GLN A 56 5.67 1.40 -9.20
N LEU A 57 5.37 2.70 -9.04
CA LEU A 57 4.10 3.15 -8.50
C LEU A 57 2.91 2.71 -9.36
N SER A 58 3.02 2.81 -10.68
CA SER A 58 1.97 2.35 -11.59
C SER A 58 1.72 0.83 -11.45
N GLN A 59 2.79 0.04 -11.34
CA GLN A 59 2.68 -1.41 -11.16
C GLN A 59 2.10 -1.76 -9.79
N LEU A 60 2.48 -1.00 -8.76
CA LEU A 60 2.00 -1.19 -7.40
C LEU A 60 0.50 -0.90 -7.29
N MET A 61 0.04 0.19 -7.91
CA MET A 61 -1.39 0.54 -7.96
C MET A 61 -2.21 -0.51 -8.69
N GLN A 62 -1.72 -1.00 -9.83
CA GLN A 62 -2.37 -2.10 -10.55
C GLN A 62 -2.46 -3.37 -9.69
N LEU A 63 -1.37 -3.71 -8.99
CA LEU A 63 -1.32 -4.89 -8.12
C LEU A 63 -2.31 -4.78 -6.95
N VAL A 64 -2.40 -3.62 -6.31
CA VAL A 64 -3.35 -3.41 -5.21
C VAL A 64 -4.79 -3.48 -5.71
N GLU A 65 -5.10 -2.95 -6.88
CA GLU A 65 -6.44 -3.05 -7.47
C GLU A 65 -6.78 -4.51 -7.83
N GLU A 66 -5.86 -5.24 -8.46
CA GLU A 66 -6.05 -6.65 -8.86
C GLU A 66 -6.27 -7.57 -7.64
N HIS A 67 -5.60 -7.29 -6.52
CA HIS A 67 -5.66 -8.10 -5.29
C HIS A 67 -6.46 -7.46 -4.16
N ARG A 68 -7.35 -6.50 -4.46
CA ARG A 68 -8.13 -5.78 -3.44
C ARG A 68 -9.00 -6.68 -2.55
N GLY A 69 -9.36 -7.88 -3.00
CA GLY A 69 -10.10 -8.85 -2.19
C GLY A 69 -9.24 -9.71 -1.26
N GLU A 70 -7.91 -9.71 -1.46
CA GLU A 70 -6.93 -10.46 -0.64
C GLU A 70 -6.19 -9.56 0.35
N ILE A 71 -6.24 -8.25 0.10
CA ILE A 71 -5.65 -7.16 0.90
C ILE A 71 -6.70 -6.60 1.86
#